data_AF-H5SN38-F1
#
_entry.id   AF-H5SN38-F1
#
_cell.length_a   1.000
_cell.length_b   1.000
_cell.length_c   1.000
_cell.angle_alpha   90.00
_cell.angle_beta   90.00
_cell.angle_gamma   90.00
#
_symmetry.space_group_name_H-M   'P 1'
#
loop_
_entity.id
_entity.type
_entity.pdbx_description
1 polymer ?
#
loop_
_entity_poly.entity_id
_entity_poly.type
_entity_poly.pdbx_seq_one_letter_code
_entity_poly.pdbx_strand_id
1 'polypeptide(L)'
;MKPVRQAAIKEMLTRLEHRQSLLQEKCAEWLVAENQLSQEMADRLSRQWVELVVSLKKMEEIDWQQQALRFGAWCAAQKIPFDTVITQLHYYKRAATPWLVREYPGVEGYLEAHLALDEALTLLMGKIPEGYYRASESDL
;
A
#
# COMPACT_ATOMS: atom_id res chain seq x y z
N MET A 1 16.98 -8.24 -0.34
CA MET A 1 16.27 -8.29 -1.64
C MET A 1 17.31 -8.17 -2.76
N LYS A 2 17.12 -8.82 -3.92
CA LYS A 2 18.06 -8.70 -5.05
C LYS A 2 17.91 -7.32 -5.73
N PRO A 3 19.01 -6.66 -6.16
CA PRO A 3 18.96 -5.31 -6.76
C PRO A 3 18.01 -5.17 -7.96
N VAL A 4 17.92 -6.20 -8.81
CA VAL A 4 17.03 -6.21 -9.99
C VAL A 4 15.55 -6.06 -9.60
N ARG A 5 15.14 -6.66 -8.48
CA ARG A 5 13.76 -6.56 -7.98
C ARG A 5 13.45 -5.17 -7.41
N GLN A 6 14.42 -4.55 -6.75
CA GLN A 6 14.29 -3.18 -6.25
C GLN A 6 14.11 -2.17 -7.40
N ALA A 7 14.87 -2.36 -8.50
CA ALA A 7 14.74 -1.52 -9.67
C ALA A 7 13.33 -1.63 -10.30
N ALA A 8 12.80 -2.84 -10.45
CA ALA A 8 11.46 -3.07 -10.98
C ALA A 8 10.35 -2.41 -10.13
N ILE A 9 10.44 -2.55 -8.79
CA ILE A 9 9.51 -1.89 -7.86
C ILE A 9 9.60 -0.36 -8.00
N LYS A 10 10.83 0.18 -8.02
CA LYS A 10 11.05 1.62 -8.13
C LYS A 10 10.51 2.18 -9.44
N GLU A 11 10.73 1.50 -10.56
CA GLU A 11 10.21 1.90 -11.85
C GLU A 11 8.68 1.88 -11.86
N MET A 12 8.08 0.77 -11.42
CA MET A 12 6.62 0.61 -11.35
C MET A 12 5.97 1.71 -10.50
N LEU A 13 6.51 1.99 -9.31
CA LEU A 13 5.99 3.06 -8.45
C LEU A 13 6.19 4.45 -9.05
N THR A 14 7.26 4.66 -9.82
CA THR A 14 7.49 5.93 -10.52
C THR A 14 6.43 6.17 -11.58
N ARG A 15 6.00 5.15 -12.32
CA ARG A 15 4.93 5.28 -13.32
C ARG A 15 3.55 5.50 -12.67
N LEU A 16 3.31 4.90 -11.49
CA LEU A 16 2.07 5.10 -10.75
C LEU A 16 2.01 6.41 -9.94
N GLU A 17 3.12 7.14 -9.80
CA GLU A 17 3.22 8.35 -8.97
C GLU A 17 2.18 9.43 -9.34
N HIS A 18 1.98 9.66 -10.63
CA HIS A 18 0.99 10.63 -11.11
C HIS A 18 -0.47 10.19 -10.91
N ARG A 19 -0.70 8.96 -10.43
CA ARG A 19 -2.04 8.38 -10.18
C ARG A 19 -2.39 8.26 -8.71
N GLN A 20 -1.50 8.68 -7.80
CA GLN A 20 -1.69 8.54 -6.34
C GLN A 20 -3.05 9.05 -5.86
N SER A 21 -3.46 10.25 -6.26
CA SER A 21 -4.75 10.83 -5.84
C SER A 21 -5.94 9.97 -6.27
N LEU A 22 -5.89 9.42 -7.49
CA LEU A 22 -6.96 8.58 -8.01
C LEU A 22 -6.96 7.19 -7.36
N LEU A 23 -5.78 6.62 -7.11
CA LEU A 23 -5.66 5.36 -6.37
C LEU A 23 -6.21 5.50 -4.95
N GLN A 24 -5.89 6.61 -4.28
CA GLN A 24 -6.41 6.95 -2.96
C GLN A 24 -7.95 7.05 -2.98
N GLU A 25 -8.50 7.83 -3.91
CA GLU A 25 -9.94 8.03 -4.05
C GLU A 25 -10.66 6.70 -4.25
N LYS A 26 -10.16 5.83 -5.13
CA LYS A 26 -10.76 4.51 -5.37
C LYS A 26 -10.71 3.58 -4.16
N CYS A 27 -9.62 3.58 -3.41
CA CYS A 27 -9.56 2.77 -2.19
C CYS A 27 -10.54 3.29 -1.13
N ALA A 28 -10.62 4.61 -0.94
CA ALA A 28 -11.53 5.21 0.04
C ALA A 28 -12.99 4.96 -0.33
N GLU A 29 -13.35 5.12 -1.62
CA GLU A 29 -14.69 4.83 -2.14
C GLU A 29 -15.13 3.40 -1.80
N TRP A 30 -14.26 2.40 -1.98
CA TRP A 30 -14.59 1.01 -1.71
C TRP A 30 -14.67 0.68 -0.21
N LEU A 31 -13.79 1.25 0.62
CA LEU A 31 -13.86 1.11 2.08
C LEU A 31 -15.19 1.63 2.66
N VAL A 32 -15.69 2.75 2.13
CA VAL A 32 -16.97 3.33 2.54
C VAL A 32 -18.14 2.50 2.01
N ALA A 33 -18.10 2.12 0.72
CA ALA A 33 -19.17 1.36 0.09
C ALA A 33 -19.42 -0.01 0.76
N GLU A 34 -18.38 -0.64 1.28
CA GLU A 34 -18.48 -1.90 2.03
C GLU A 34 -18.77 -1.70 3.54
N ASN A 35 -19.13 -0.48 3.95
CA ASN A 35 -19.44 -0.09 5.33
C ASN A 35 -18.33 -0.43 6.34
N GLN A 36 -17.07 -0.48 5.90
CA GLN A 36 -15.96 -0.80 6.79
C GLN A 36 -15.55 0.39 7.64
N LEU A 37 -15.64 1.61 7.08
CA LEU A 37 -15.19 2.85 7.72
C LEU A 37 -16.10 4.03 7.37
N SER A 38 -16.05 5.08 8.19
CA SER A 38 -16.60 6.39 7.81
C SER A 38 -15.79 7.00 6.67
N GLN A 39 -16.39 7.92 5.91
CA GLN A 39 -15.71 8.64 4.82
C GLN A 39 -14.38 9.26 5.28
N GLU A 40 -14.39 9.97 6.40
CA GLU A 40 -13.18 10.61 6.94
C GLU A 40 -12.07 9.59 7.26
N MET A 41 -12.42 8.46 7.89
CA MET A 41 -11.42 7.45 8.23
C MET A 41 -10.92 6.70 7.00
N ALA A 42 -11.80 6.41 6.03
CA ALA A 42 -11.43 5.80 4.76
C ALA A 42 -10.47 6.69 3.95
N ASP A 43 -10.71 8.01 3.92
CA ASP A 43 -9.83 8.98 3.26
C ASP A 43 -8.46 9.05 3.94
N ARG A 44 -8.42 9.07 5.28
CA ARG A 44 -7.17 9.09 6.06
C ARG A 44 -6.38 7.80 5.88
N LEU A 45 -7.03 6.64 6.01
CA LEU A 45 -6.40 5.33 5.81
C LEU A 45 -5.84 5.22 4.39
N SER A 46 -6.64 5.60 3.39
CA SER A 46 -6.22 5.51 1.99
C SER A 46 -5.05 6.42 1.66
N ARG A 47 -5.05 7.65 2.21
CA ARG A 47 -3.94 8.58 2.02
C ARG A 47 -2.64 8.02 2.60
N GLN A 48 -2.66 7.61 3.87
CA GLN A 48 -1.47 7.07 4.52
C GLN A 48 -0.97 5.78 3.84
N TRP A 49 -1.90 4.93 3.39
CA TRP A 49 -1.55 3.73 2.63
C TRP A 49 -0.82 4.06 1.32
N VAL A 50 -1.38 4.96 0.50
CA VAL A 50 -0.78 5.35 -0.77
C VAL A 50 0.58 6.01 -0.56
N GLU A 51 0.72 6.88 0.45
CA GLU A 51 1.99 7.50 0.83
C GLU A 51 3.04 6.45 1.23
N LEU A 52 2.65 5.44 2.01
CA LEU A 52 3.52 4.33 2.39
C LEU A 52 3.97 3.50 1.18
N VAL A 53 3.05 3.17 0.27
CA VAL A 53 3.41 2.43 -0.95
C VAL A 53 4.39 3.22 -1.81
N VAL A 54 4.19 4.53 -1.94
CA VAL A 54 5.07 5.40 -2.73
C VAL A 54 6.43 5.59 -2.07
N SER A 55 6.51 5.57 -0.74
CA SER A 55 7.79 5.71 -0.04
C SER A 55 8.77 4.57 -0.35
N LEU A 56 8.26 3.40 -0.75
CA LEU A 56 9.08 2.30 -1.27
C LEU A 56 9.86 2.68 -2.54
N LYS A 57 9.49 3.71 -3.30
CA LYS A 57 10.33 4.21 -4.41
C LYS A 57 11.71 4.68 -3.92
N LYS A 58 11.79 5.10 -2.66
CA LYS A 58 12.97 5.67 -2.00
C LYS A 58 13.70 4.65 -1.12
N MET A 59 13.67 3.34 -1.45
CA MET A 59 14.19 2.22 -0.63
C MET A 59 15.59 2.42 -0.01
N GLU A 60 16.39 3.33 -0.54
CA GLU A 60 17.77 3.62 -0.10
C GLU A 60 17.91 4.90 0.75
N GLU A 61 16.91 5.79 0.74
CA GLU A 61 16.95 7.08 1.46
C GLU A 61 16.06 7.10 2.70
N ILE A 62 15.04 6.23 2.75
CA ILE A 62 14.07 6.18 3.83
C ILE A 62 13.90 4.74 4.31
N ASP A 63 13.92 4.57 5.64
CA ASP A 63 13.59 3.29 6.27
C ASP A 63 12.09 3.00 6.13
N TRP A 64 11.71 2.42 4.99
CA TRP A 64 10.35 1.98 4.69
C TRP A 64 9.84 0.96 5.72
N GLN A 65 10.73 0.21 6.38
CA GLN A 65 10.31 -0.77 7.40
C GLN A 65 9.79 -0.03 8.63
N GLN A 66 10.49 1.01 9.08
CA GLN A 66 10.04 1.87 10.16
C GLN A 66 8.73 2.58 9.82
N GLN A 67 8.54 3.03 8.58
CA GLN A 67 7.27 3.61 8.17
C GLN A 67 6.13 2.58 8.18
N ALA A 68 6.37 1.37 7.68
CA ALA A 68 5.38 0.29 7.72
C ALA A 68 5.01 -0.11 9.16
N LEU A 69 5.99 -0.16 10.07
CA LEU A 69 5.76 -0.38 11.50
C LEU A 69 4.90 0.74 12.10
N ARG A 70 5.23 2.01 11.82
CA ARG A 70 4.47 3.17 12.31
C ARG A 70 3.05 3.20 11.75
N PHE A 71 2.87 2.85 10.49
CA PHE A 71 1.56 2.75 9.87
C PHE A 71 0.69 1.68 10.54
N GLY A 72 1.27 0.50 10.82
CA GLY A 72 0.60 -0.55 11.57
C GLY A 72 0.17 -0.09 12.96
N ALA A 73 1.09 0.53 13.71
CA ALA A 73 0.80 1.08 15.03
C ALA A 73 -0.27 2.18 15.00
N TRP A 74 -0.23 3.06 13.98
CA TRP A 74 -1.25 4.08 13.77
C TRP A 74 -2.63 3.46 13.53
N CYS A 75 -2.73 2.42 12.68
CA CYS A 75 -4.00 1.73 12.44
C CYS A 75 -4.59 1.15 13.73
N ALA A 76 -3.75 0.50 14.56
CA ALA A 76 -4.16 -0.02 15.86
C ALA A 76 -4.65 1.09 16.80
N ALA A 77 -3.92 2.21 16.89
CA ALA A 77 -4.31 3.36 17.71
C ALA A 77 -5.63 4.01 17.25
N GLN A 78 -5.93 3.97 15.94
CA GLN A 78 -7.22 4.42 15.40
C GLN A 78 -8.33 3.37 15.51
N LYS A 79 -8.04 2.18 16.08
CA LYS A 79 -8.95 1.04 16.19
C LYS A 79 -9.50 0.58 14.83
N ILE A 80 -8.69 0.73 13.78
CA ILE A 80 -9.03 0.20 12.45
C ILE A 80 -8.84 -1.31 12.50
N PRO A 81 -9.87 -2.13 12.23
CA PRO A 81 -9.74 -3.58 12.20
C PRO A 81 -8.63 -4.04 11.26
N PHE A 82 -7.85 -5.04 11.67
CA PHE A 82 -6.70 -5.48 10.87
C PHE A 82 -7.10 -6.06 9.50
N ASP A 83 -8.26 -6.72 9.41
CA ASP A 83 -8.86 -7.18 8.15
C ASP A 83 -9.21 -6.02 7.20
N THR A 84 -9.58 -4.85 7.72
CA THR A 84 -9.72 -3.61 6.92
C THR A 84 -8.36 -3.16 6.37
N VAL A 85 -7.28 -3.29 7.15
CA VAL A 85 -5.91 -3.00 6.67
C VAL A 85 -5.50 -3.96 5.55
N ILE A 86 -5.83 -5.26 5.69
CA ILE A 86 -5.62 -6.25 4.61
C ILE A 86 -6.46 -5.91 3.38
N THR A 87 -7.72 -5.51 3.58
CA THR A 87 -8.62 -5.12 2.48
C THR A 87 -8.04 -3.95 1.70
N GLN A 88 -7.41 -2.99 2.38
CA GLN A 88 -6.77 -1.84 1.74
C GLN A 88 -5.65 -2.25 0.77
N LEU A 89 -4.90 -3.30 1.07
CA LEU A 89 -3.93 -3.88 0.14
C LEU A 89 -4.60 -4.37 -1.14
N HIS A 90 -5.70 -5.12 -1.00
CA HIS A 90 -6.43 -5.67 -2.13
C HIS A 90 -7.06 -4.57 -2.99
N TYR A 91 -7.61 -3.53 -2.36
CA TYR A 91 -8.13 -2.37 -3.05
C TYR A 91 -7.05 -1.61 -3.79
N TYR A 92 -5.89 -1.38 -3.19
CA TYR A 92 -4.80 -0.72 -3.90
C TYR A 92 -4.37 -1.53 -5.14
N LYS A 93 -4.23 -2.85 -5.01
CA LYS A 93 -3.91 -3.75 -6.14
C LYS A 93 -4.96 -3.67 -7.25
N ARG A 94 -6.24 -3.74 -6.88
CA ARG A 94 -7.38 -3.62 -7.81
C ARG A 94 -7.40 -2.26 -8.49
N ALA A 95 -7.16 -1.17 -7.75
CA ALA A 95 -7.15 0.19 -8.28
C ALA A 95 -5.97 0.42 -9.23
N ALA A 96 -4.80 -0.18 -8.95
CA ALA A 96 -3.61 -0.04 -9.78
C ALA A 96 -3.68 -0.84 -11.09
N THR A 97 -4.41 -1.96 -11.12
CA THR A 97 -4.41 -2.91 -12.25
C THR A 97 -4.72 -2.27 -13.62
N PRO A 98 -5.78 -1.45 -13.79
CA PRO A 98 -6.05 -0.80 -15.07
C PRO A 98 -4.93 0.14 -15.53
N TRP A 99 -4.16 0.70 -14.59
CA TRP A 99 -3.05 1.59 -14.89
C TRP A 99 -1.80 0.81 -15.28
N LEU A 100 -1.53 -0.31 -14.61
CA LEU A 100 -0.44 -1.20 -15.02
C LEU A 100 -0.60 -1.66 -16.47
N VAL A 101 -1.82 -2.02 -16.89
CA VAL A 101 -2.12 -2.38 -18.28
C VAL A 101 -1.81 -1.24 -19.27
N ARG A 102 -2.00 0.02 -18.86
CA ARG A 102 -1.77 1.20 -19.71
C ARG A 102 -0.30 1.61 -19.76
N GLU A 103 0.38 1.61 -18.61
CA GLU A 103 1.77 2.05 -18.47
C GLU A 103 2.79 1.01 -18.96
N TYR A 104 2.38 -0.26 -19.02
CA TYR A 104 3.18 -1.39 -19.48
C TYR A 104 2.46 -2.14 -20.61
N PRO A 105 2.46 -1.61 -21.84
CA PRO A 105 1.80 -2.26 -22.96
C PRO A 105 2.51 -3.57 -23.32
N GLY A 106 1.73 -4.65 -23.43
CA GLY A 106 2.22 -5.99 -23.70
C GLY A 106 2.17 -6.90 -22.47
N VAL A 107 2.03 -8.20 -22.71
CA VAL A 107 1.80 -9.20 -21.66
C VAL A 107 3.01 -9.28 -20.71
N GLU A 108 4.22 -9.29 -21.24
CA GLU A 108 5.45 -9.40 -20.43
C GLU A 108 5.64 -8.20 -19.50
N GLY A 109 5.58 -6.98 -20.04
CA GLY A 109 5.72 -5.76 -19.24
C GLY A 109 4.63 -5.64 -18.16
N TYR A 110 3.37 -5.98 -18.49
CA TYR A 110 2.29 -6.01 -17.50
C TYR A 110 2.57 -7.03 -16.39
N LEU A 111 3.01 -8.24 -16.72
CA LEU A 111 3.31 -9.28 -15.73
C LEU A 111 4.47 -8.87 -14.82
N GLU A 112 5.54 -8.29 -15.39
CA GLU A 112 6.67 -7.78 -14.60
C GLU A 112 6.23 -6.67 -13.63
N ALA A 113 5.43 -5.70 -14.10
CA ALA A 113 4.93 -4.63 -13.26
C ALA A 113 3.95 -5.13 -12.19
N HIS A 114 3.12 -6.12 -12.53
CA HIS A 114 2.20 -6.75 -11.57
C HIS A 114 2.95 -7.52 -10.48
N LEU A 115 3.99 -8.27 -10.85
CA LEU A 115 4.87 -8.95 -9.90
C LEU A 115 5.62 -7.95 -9.01
N ALA A 116 6.11 -6.85 -9.58
CA ALA A 116 6.74 -5.78 -8.81
C ALA A 116 5.76 -5.16 -7.80
N LEU A 117 4.49 -4.96 -8.18
CA LEU A 117 3.46 -4.48 -7.27
C LEU A 117 3.21 -5.48 -6.14
N ASP A 118 3.06 -6.77 -6.46
CA ASP A 118 2.86 -7.81 -5.44
C ASP A 118 4.04 -7.92 -4.48
N GLU A 119 5.28 -7.83 -4.98
CA GLU A 119 6.48 -7.81 -4.14
C GLU A 119 6.49 -6.58 -3.23
N ALA A 120 6.17 -5.39 -3.75
CA ALA A 120 6.10 -4.15 -2.96
C ALA A 120 5.08 -4.26 -1.81
N LEU A 121 3.88 -4.75 -2.11
CA LEU A 121 2.82 -4.93 -1.10
C LEU A 121 3.18 -6.01 -0.09
N THR A 122 3.82 -7.09 -0.53
CA THR A 122 4.32 -8.16 0.36
C THR A 122 5.38 -7.65 1.34
N LEU A 123 6.28 -6.77 0.90
CA LEU A 123 7.28 -6.17 1.78
C LEU A 123 6.63 -5.36 2.91
N LEU A 124 5.64 -4.52 2.57
CA LEU A 124 4.90 -3.76 3.57
C LEU A 124 4.17 -4.69 4.54
N MET A 125 3.51 -5.72 4.04
CA MET A 125 2.82 -6.70 4.86
C MET A 125 3.74 -7.57 5.72
N GLY A 126 5.04 -7.61 5.42
CA GLY A 126 6.03 -8.19 6.33
C GLY A 126 6.27 -7.36 7.60
N LYS A 127 5.87 -6.07 7.62
CA LYS A 127 6.15 -5.11 8.72
C LYS A 127 4.92 -4.46 9.34
N ILE A 128 3.86 -4.21 8.57
CA ILE A 128 2.62 -3.64 9.10
C ILE A 128 2.03 -4.45 10.27
N PRO A 129 1.91 -5.80 10.20
CA PRO A 129 1.37 -6.58 11.32
C PRO A 129 2.23 -6.46 12.58
N GLU A 130 3.56 -6.45 12.42
CA GLU A 130 4.51 -6.30 13.54
C GLU A 130 4.25 -4.99 14.31
N GLY A 131 4.01 -3.89 13.60
CA GLY A 131 3.66 -2.60 14.22
C GLY A 131 2.26 -2.58 14.84
N TYR A 132 1.29 -3.17 14.16
CA TYR A 132 -0.11 -3.22 14.59
C TYR A 132 -0.29 -3.98 15.90
N TYR A 133 0.25 -5.21 16.00
CA TYR A 133 0.06 -6.06 17.17
C TYR A 133 0.87 -5.58 18.37
N ARG A 134 2.09 -5.07 18.17
CA ARG A 134 2.89 -4.48 19.27
C ARG A 134 2.20 -3.29 19.94
N ALA A 135 1.55 -2.43 19.15
CA ALA A 135 0.79 -1.31 19.68
C ALA A 135 -0.45 -1.78 20.44
N SER A 136 -1.15 -2.79 19.90
CA SER A 136 -2.36 -3.36 20.51
C SER A 136 -2.09 -4.06 21.85
N GLU A 137 -0.90 -4.65 22.02
CA GLU A 137 -0.46 -5.31 23.27
C GLU A 137 -0.06 -4.32 24.36
N SER A 138 0.30 -3.08 24.01
CA SER A 138 0.74 -2.05 24.96
C SER A 138 -0.42 -1.33 25.68
N ASP A 139 -1.65 -1.55 25.22
CA ASP A 139 -2.90 -0.99 25.77
C ASP A 139 -3.63 -1.97 26.72
N LEU A 140 -3.04 -3.15 26.99
CA LEU A 140 -3.51 -4.17 27.94
C LEU A 140 -2.69 -4.17 29.23
#